data_AF-E0I5N7-F1
#
_entry.id   AF-E0I5N7-F1
#
_cell.length_a   1.000
_cell.length_b   1.000
_cell.length_c   1.000
_cell.angle_alpha   90.00
_cell.angle_beta   90.00
_cell.angle_gamma   90.00
#
_symmetry.space_group_name_H-M   'P 1'
#
loop_
_entity.id
_entity.type
_entity.pdbx_description
1 polymer ?
#
loop_
_entity_poly.entity_id
_entity_poly.type
_entity_poly.pdbx_seq_one_letter_code
_entity_poly.pdbx_strand_id
1 'polypeptide(L)'
;MEDPEERGFMMTNLVITRGNPSIAHIAFTFDDGPMRITIDAWLDALEQGGACGTFFVTGEWLDRFPAKARELLARGHELAMHTYHHRRMADVTKDVFFEELKMTELAYQEATGRPAPSLIRFPYASYREENLAWLREWNYRVIEGVDTVDWSGPPKVQLVERVAPKLVHGTILMFHANEIAKETPQVVRTLVQLAQAKGLAAVPISELLHANGISTGERSWQVRFKPTLQDFFHLEQWIRVAGEDELHKLAADSLEWGNPNTPTGNGAFRNWLQTLAMHAQSDDKTRFVARSFADQHWAYVHASVRGDTLVLKDFATKEAHSDALVYVLEWAAHEAAELGCKWISSTLDMRRIHKLCEQLGFEAEIILQEG
;
A
#
# COMPACT_ATOMS: atom_id res chain seq x y z
N MET A 1 -9.74 18.77 -31.33
CA MET A 1 -9.97 19.98 -30.51
C MET A 1 -11.12 19.65 -29.61
N GLU A 2 -10.85 19.33 -28.35
CA GLU A 2 -11.88 19.07 -27.34
C GLU A 2 -12.59 20.38 -26.96
N ASP A 3 -13.87 20.27 -26.63
CA ASP A 3 -14.75 21.38 -26.26
C ASP A 3 -14.25 22.07 -24.96
N PRO A 4 -14.13 23.41 -24.90
CA PRO A 4 -13.81 24.15 -23.68
C PRO A 4 -14.70 23.81 -22.47
N GLU A 5 -15.97 23.45 -22.67
CA GLU A 5 -16.86 23.02 -21.57
C GLU A 5 -16.54 21.61 -21.06
N GLU A 6 -16.20 20.66 -21.96
CA GLU A 6 -15.65 19.35 -21.57
C GLU A 6 -14.32 19.50 -20.82
N ARG A 7 -13.48 20.45 -21.25
CA ARG A 7 -12.19 20.74 -20.60
C ARG A 7 -12.38 21.29 -19.18
N GLY A 8 -13.38 22.13 -18.96
CA GLY A 8 -13.78 22.64 -17.64
C GLY A 8 -14.41 21.57 -16.74
N PHE A 9 -15.21 20.66 -17.29
CA PHE A 9 -15.82 19.54 -16.57
C PHE A 9 -14.79 18.43 -16.22
N MET A 10 -13.82 18.19 -17.10
CA MET A 10 -12.71 17.25 -16.86
C MET A 10 -11.70 17.79 -15.83
N MET A 11 -11.47 19.10 -15.78
CA MET A 11 -10.56 19.71 -14.78
C MET A 11 -11.15 19.71 -13.37
N THR A 12 -12.47 19.87 -13.22
CA THR A 12 -13.14 19.90 -11.90
C THR A 12 -13.14 18.54 -11.18
N ASN A 13 -12.98 17.44 -11.91
CA ASN A 13 -12.90 16.10 -11.32
C ASN A 13 -11.47 15.66 -11.00
N LEU A 14 -10.43 16.28 -11.58
CA LEU A 14 -9.05 15.86 -11.36
C LEU A 14 -8.46 16.43 -10.07
N VAL A 15 -8.70 17.71 -9.79
CA VAL A 15 -8.29 18.37 -8.53
C VAL A 15 -9.52 18.58 -7.67
N ILE A 16 -9.53 17.94 -6.49
CA ILE A 16 -10.67 17.93 -5.59
C ILE A 16 -10.33 18.74 -4.36
N THR A 17 -11.02 19.86 -4.20
CA THR A 17 -10.85 20.80 -3.08
C THR A 17 -11.94 20.67 -2.03
N ARG A 18 -13.07 20.02 -2.38
CA ARG A 18 -14.26 19.88 -1.52
C ARG A 18 -15.14 18.70 -1.94
N GLY A 19 -15.83 18.11 -0.96
CA GLY A 19 -16.94 17.17 -1.11
C GLY A 19 -18.30 17.83 -1.42
N ASN A 20 -19.35 17.01 -1.49
CA ASN A 20 -20.71 17.42 -1.81
C ASN A 20 -21.28 18.30 -0.66
N PRO A 21 -21.63 19.57 -0.92
CA PRO A 21 -22.12 20.47 0.11
C PRO A 21 -23.51 20.10 0.65
N SER A 22 -24.23 19.19 -0.02
CA SER A 22 -25.55 18.72 0.41
C SER A 22 -25.47 17.53 1.37
N ILE A 23 -24.30 16.91 1.52
CA ILE A 23 -24.08 15.74 2.37
C ILE A 23 -23.29 16.19 3.59
N ALA A 24 -23.75 15.82 4.78
CA ALA A 24 -23.16 16.22 6.06
C ALA A 24 -21.85 15.47 6.37
N HIS A 25 -20.96 15.35 5.38
CA HIS A 25 -19.64 14.76 5.52
C HIS A 25 -18.57 15.84 5.69
N ILE A 26 -17.49 15.50 6.37
CA ILE A 26 -16.26 16.30 6.46
C ILE A 26 -15.06 15.34 6.47
N ALA A 27 -13.96 15.70 5.81
CA ALA A 27 -12.74 14.88 5.83
C ALA A 27 -11.65 15.56 6.65
N PHE A 28 -11.06 14.81 7.58
CA PHE A 28 -9.84 15.18 8.28
C PHE A 28 -8.68 14.46 7.61
N THR A 29 -7.74 15.25 7.07
CA THR A 29 -6.61 14.71 6.30
C THR A 29 -5.28 15.17 6.85
N PHE A 30 -4.25 14.34 6.70
CA PHE A 30 -2.97 14.51 7.37
C PHE A 30 -1.79 14.20 6.43
N ASP A 31 -0.84 15.12 6.32
CA ASP A 31 0.33 14.96 5.45
C ASP A 31 1.61 14.55 6.24
N ASP A 32 2.61 14.12 5.48
CA ASP A 32 4.00 13.78 5.84
C ASP A 32 4.26 12.53 6.67
N GLY A 33 3.36 12.15 7.58
CA GLY A 33 3.57 11.06 8.53
C GLY A 33 4.74 11.31 9.51
N PRO A 34 4.66 10.86 10.77
CA PRO A 34 5.64 11.29 11.76
C PRO A 34 6.86 10.37 11.74
N MET A 35 8.03 10.90 12.14
CA MET A 35 9.30 10.15 12.20
C MET A 35 9.82 9.93 13.64
N ARG A 36 9.52 10.83 14.57
CA ARG A 36 10.01 10.86 15.96
C ARG A 36 8.89 10.78 16.99
N ILE A 37 7.73 11.36 16.70
CA ILE A 37 6.53 11.17 17.54
C ILE A 37 5.68 10.04 16.98
N THR A 38 4.92 9.36 17.84
CA THR A 38 4.03 8.30 17.34
C THR A 38 2.81 8.90 16.65
N ILE A 39 2.44 8.33 15.50
CA ILE A 39 1.18 8.66 14.81
C ILE A 39 -0.05 8.30 15.65
N ASP A 40 0.11 7.44 16.67
CA ASP A 40 -0.97 6.99 17.55
C ASP A 40 -1.71 8.15 18.20
N ALA A 41 -1.03 9.26 18.49
CA ALA A 41 -1.69 10.45 19.04
C ALA A 41 -2.77 11.00 18.11
N TRP A 42 -2.55 10.97 16.79
CA TRP A 42 -3.56 11.37 15.79
C TRP A 42 -4.69 10.35 15.68
N LEU A 43 -4.34 9.06 15.66
CA LEU A 43 -5.32 7.99 15.55
C LEU A 43 -6.25 7.98 16.77
N ASP A 44 -5.70 8.08 17.98
CA ASP A 44 -6.46 8.14 19.22
C ASP A 44 -7.34 9.39 19.29
N ALA A 45 -6.87 10.52 18.76
CA ALA A 45 -7.65 11.75 18.69
C ALA A 45 -8.87 11.63 17.77
N LEU A 46 -8.73 10.92 16.65
CA LEU A 46 -9.84 10.63 15.73
C LEU A 46 -10.82 9.63 16.33
N GLU A 47 -10.32 8.51 16.87
CA GLU A 47 -11.15 7.42 17.42
C GLU A 47 -11.96 7.84 18.65
N GLN A 48 -11.40 8.66 19.54
CA GLN A 48 -12.15 9.22 20.67
C GLN A 48 -13.35 10.06 20.24
N GLY A 49 -13.34 10.54 19.00
CA GLY A 49 -14.45 11.22 18.36
C GLY A 49 -15.16 10.38 17.30
N GLY A 50 -14.99 9.04 17.31
CA GLY A 50 -15.65 8.13 16.36
C GLY A 50 -15.40 8.47 14.89
N ALA A 51 -14.25 9.06 14.58
CA ALA A 51 -13.88 9.52 13.25
C ALA A 51 -12.81 8.62 12.62
N CYS A 52 -12.85 8.50 11.30
CA CYS A 52 -11.72 8.04 10.50
C CYS A 52 -11.13 9.23 9.72
N GLY A 53 -9.90 9.07 9.25
CA GLY A 53 -9.17 10.13 8.55
C GLY A 53 -8.31 9.56 7.43
N THR A 54 -7.86 10.43 6.53
CA THR A 54 -6.99 10.06 5.42
C THR A 54 -5.59 10.60 5.62
N PHE A 55 -4.58 9.74 5.61
CA PHE A 55 -3.19 10.10 5.77
C PHE A 55 -2.47 10.02 4.42
N PHE A 56 -2.01 11.15 3.91
CA PHE A 56 -1.14 11.23 2.75
C PHE A 56 0.30 11.03 3.22
N VAL A 57 0.83 9.84 2.97
CA VAL A 57 2.16 9.42 3.46
C VAL A 57 3.15 9.31 2.31
N THR A 58 4.41 9.57 2.63
CA THR A 58 5.49 9.42 1.64
C THR A 58 5.87 7.95 1.45
N GLY A 59 6.43 7.63 0.29
CA GLY A 59 6.99 6.31 0.04
C GLY A 59 8.10 5.93 1.03
N GLU A 60 8.96 6.89 1.41
CA GLU A 60 9.97 6.67 2.45
C GLU A 60 9.37 6.31 3.82
N TRP A 61 8.22 6.91 4.17
CA TRP A 61 7.52 6.57 5.41
C TRP A 61 6.94 5.16 5.37
N LEU A 62 6.34 4.77 4.23
CA LEU A 62 5.79 3.43 4.01
C LEU A 62 6.88 2.34 4.13
N ASP A 63 8.05 2.58 3.55
CA ASP A 63 9.20 1.66 3.65
C ASP A 63 9.73 1.53 5.09
N ARG A 64 9.72 2.64 5.84
CA ARG A 64 10.23 2.65 7.21
C ARG A 64 9.24 2.06 8.21
N PHE A 65 7.95 2.24 7.99
CA PHE A 65 6.89 1.91 8.95
C PHE A 65 5.76 1.03 8.38
N PRO A 66 6.06 -0.09 7.69
CA PRO A 66 5.04 -0.91 7.02
C PRO A 66 4.04 -1.53 8.00
N ALA A 67 4.49 -1.91 9.21
CA ALA A 67 3.60 -2.41 10.26
C ALA A 67 2.58 -1.35 10.71
N LYS A 68 3.01 -0.09 10.82
CA LYS A 68 2.13 1.01 11.19
C LYS A 68 1.14 1.32 10.07
N ALA A 69 1.58 1.28 8.81
CA ALA A 69 0.68 1.42 7.66
C ALA A 69 -0.48 0.40 7.70
N ARG A 70 -0.19 -0.88 7.99
CA ARG A 70 -1.21 -1.91 8.15
C ARG A 70 -2.13 -1.66 9.35
N GLU A 71 -1.58 -1.17 10.45
CA GLU A 71 -2.36 -0.80 11.64
C GLU A 71 -3.35 0.33 11.36
N LEU A 72 -2.94 1.39 10.65
CA LEU A 72 -3.82 2.48 10.21
C LEU A 72 -5.02 1.95 9.43
N LEU A 73 -4.77 1.10 8.43
CA LEU A 73 -5.81 0.49 7.62
C LEU A 73 -6.73 -0.41 8.45
N ALA A 74 -6.17 -1.18 9.40
CA ALA A 74 -6.95 -2.05 10.28
C ALA A 74 -7.85 -1.28 11.26
N ARG A 75 -7.46 -0.06 11.63
CA ARG A 75 -8.25 0.89 12.44
C ARG A 75 -9.30 1.66 11.63
N GLY A 76 -9.40 1.41 10.31
CA GLY A 76 -10.38 2.04 9.42
C GLY A 76 -9.94 3.38 8.84
N HIS A 77 -8.71 3.83 9.10
CA HIS A 77 -8.15 4.99 8.43
C HIS A 77 -7.78 4.66 6.98
N GLU A 78 -7.67 5.71 6.17
CA GLU A 78 -7.26 5.62 4.78
C GLU A 78 -5.82 6.11 4.63
N LEU A 79 -5.06 5.47 3.76
CA LEU A 79 -3.71 5.88 3.35
C LEU A 79 -3.74 6.29 1.88
N ALA A 80 -3.12 7.42 1.54
CA ALA A 80 -3.01 7.95 0.18
C ALA A 80 -1.60 8.47 -0.12
N MET A 81 -1.31 8.81 -1.37
CA MET A 81 0.06 9.09 -1.83
C MET A 81 0.51 10.53 -1.52
N HIS A 82 1.74 10.69 -1.04
CA HIS A 82 2.38 12.01 -0.87
C HIS A 82 3.76 12.13 -1.55
N THR A 83 3.94 11.46 -2.70
CA THR A 83 5.22 11.26 -3.39
C THR A 83 6.22 10.44 -2.58
N TYR A 84 7.35 10.05 -3.17
CA TYR A 84 8.28 9.16 -2.47
C TYR A 84 9.21 9.96 -1.57
N HIS A 85 9.84 10.99 -2.12
CA HIS A 85 10.86 11.81 -1.44
C HIS A 85 10.36 13.20 -1.03
N HIS A 86 9.05 13.48 -1.07
CA HIS A 86 8.47 14.77 -0.71
C HIS A 86 9.01 15.95 -1.56
N ARG A 87 9.15 15.76 -2.88
CA ARG A 87 9.69 16.77 -3.79
C ARG A 87 8.66 17.81 -4.22
N ARG A 88 9.14 19.00 -4.59
CA ARG A 88 8.34 19.99 -5.33
C ARG A 88 8.11 19.49 -6.76
N MET A 89 6.94 18.90 -7.01
CA MET A 89 6.69 18.20 -8.28
C MET A 89 6.57 19.13 -9.49
N ALA A 90 6.37 20.44 -9.27
CA ALA A 90 6.44 21.45 -10.32
C ALA A 90 7.85 21.67 -10.88
N ASP A 91 8.89 21.21 -10.18
CA ASP A 91 10.30 21.50 -10.49
C ASP A 91 11.06 20.28 -11.03
N VAL A 92 10.40 19.12 -11.14
CA VAL A 92 10.99 17.88 -11.64
C VAL A 92 10.61 17.62 -13.10
N THR A 93 11.42 16.81 -13.79
CA THR A 93 11.12 16.36 -15.16
C THR A 93 9.95 15.37 -15.16
N LYS A 94 9.35 15.11 -16.34
CA LYS A 94 8.28 14.13 -16.51
C LYS A 94 8.68 12.72 -16.04
N ASP A 95 9.90 12.30 -16.35
CA ASP A 95 10.39 10.97 -15.95
C ASP A 95 10.51 10.85 -14.43
N VAL A 96 11.11 11.86 -13.77
CA VAL A 96 11.22 11.90 -12.30
C VAL A 96 9.83 12.00 -11.65
N PHE A 97 8.89 12.72 -12.27
CA PHE A 97 7.52 12.80 -11.78
C PHE A 97 6.85 11.43 -11.69
N PHE A 98 6.92 10.64 -12.77
CA PHE A 98 6.34 9.30 -12.78
C PHE A 98 7.13 8.29 -11.95
N GLU A 99 8.44 8.46 -11.81
CA GLU A 99 9.28 7.66 -10.92
C GLU A 99 8.85 7.85 -9.46
N GLU A 100 8.64 9.09 -9.00
CA GLU A 100 8.15 9.38 -7.64
C GLU A 100 6.78 8.71 -7.39
N LEU A 101 5.87 8.75 -8.35
CA LEU A 101 4.56 8.08 -8.23
C LEU A 101 4.71 6.57 -8.17
N LYS A 102 5.41 5.97 -9.14
CA LYS A 102 5.63 4.52 -9.21
C LYS A 102 6.29 4.00 -7.93
N MET A 103 7.33 4.68 -7.45
CA MET A 103 8.02 4.29 -6.22
C MET A 103 7.10 4.35 -5.00
N THR A 104 6.24 5.36 -4.91
CA THR A 104 5.27 5.48 -3.81
C THR A 104 4.21 4.37 -3.87
N GLU A 105 3.69 4.07 -5.07
CA GLU A 105 2.72 2.98 -5.30
C GLU A 105 3.31 1.61 -4.92
N LEU A 106 4.57 1.35 -5.29
CA LEU A 106 5.27 0.12 -4.94
C LEU A 106 5.51 0.02 -3.42
N ALA A 107 5.96 1.10 -2.78
CA ALA A 107 6.13 1.15 -1.33
C ALA A 107 4.80 0.89 -0.60
N TYR A 108 3.70 1.46 -1.08
CA TYR A 108 2.37 1.24 -0.53
C TYR A 108 1.97 -0.22 -0.63
N GLN A 109 2.10 -0.82 -1.81
CA GLN A 109 1.66 -2.20 -2.04
C GLN A 109 2.49 -3.19 -1.24
N GLU A 110 3.81 -2.99 -1.15
CA GLU A 110 4.68 -3.84 -0.33
C GLU A 110 4.42 -3.65 1.18
N ALA A 111 4.14 -2.43 1.63
CA ALA A 111 3.83 -2.17 3.04
C ALA A 111 2.48 -2.75 3.47
N THR A 112 1.46 -2.66 2.60
CA THR A 112 0.06 -2.93 2.96
C THR A 112 -0.48 -4.25 2.43
N GLY A 113 0.16 -4.83 1.41
CA GLY A 113 -0.36 -5.97 0.66
C GLY A 113 -1.58 -5.65 -0.22
N ARG A 114 -1.87 -4.36 -0.45
CA ARG A 114 -3.05 -3.89 -1.19
C ARG A 114 -2.65 -3.02 -2.39
N PRO A 115 -3.46 -2.98 -3.47
CA PRO A 115 -3.28 -2.02 -4.55
C PRO A 115 -3.24 -0.57 -4.02
N ALA A 116 -2.38 0.26 -4.61
CA ALA A 116 -2.25 1.66 -4.19
C ALA A 116 -3.45 2.49 -4.68
N PRO A 117 -4.10 3.28 -3.82
CA PRO A 117 -5.18 4.17 -4.27
C PRO A 117 -4.61 5.25 -5.18
N SER A 118 -5.33 5.56 -6.26
CA SER A 118 -4.99 6.62 -7.22
C SER A 118 -5.37 8.01 -6.67
N LEU A 119 -5.06 8.26 -5.39
CA LEU A 119 -5.29 9.51 -4.66
C LEU A 119 -3.93 10.08 -4.27
N ILE A 120 -3.69 11.33 -4.61
CA ILE A 120 -2.43 12.02 -4.27
C ILE A 120 -2.69 13.42 -3.74
N ARG A 121 -1.88 13.85 -2.78
CA ARG A 121 -1.67 15.27 -2.50
C ARG A 121 -0.23 15.60 -2.81
N PHE A 122 0.02 16.68 -3.54
CA PHE A 122 1.39 17.07 -3.86
C PHE A 122 2.03 17.85 -2.72
N PRO A 123 3.27 17.51 -2.31
CA PRO A 123 4.07 18.30 -1.39
C PRO A 123 4.05 19.78 -1.76
N TYR A 124 3.85 20.64 -0.77
CA TYR A 124 3.79 22.10 -0.92
C TYR A 124 2.72 22.62 -1.90
N ALA A 125 1.71 21.80 -2.25
CA ALA A 125 0.79 22.04 -3.36
C ALA A 125 1.54 22.39 -4.67
N SER A 126 2.74 21.83 -4.85
CA SER A 126 3.65 22.20 -5.93
C SER A 126 3.44 21.31 -7.15
N TYR A 127 2.62 21.77 -8.08
CA TYR A 127 2.42 21.16 -9.40
C TYR A 127 2.04 22.24 -10.44
N ARG A 128 2.14 21.89 -11.72
CA ARG A 128 1.75 22.71 -12.88
C ARG A 128 0.59 22.05 -13.61
N GLU A 129 -0.08 22.80 -14.49
CA GLU A 129 -1.13 22.27 -15.37
C GLU A 129 -0.63 21.07 -16.22
N GLU A 130 0.64 21.11 -16.63
CA GLU A 130 1.27 20.01 -17.37
C GLU A 130 1.35 18.73 -16.51
N ASN A 131 1.68 18.85 -15.22
CA ASN A 131 1.68 17.70 -14.31
C ASN A 131 0.28 17.10 -14.16
N LEU A 132 -0.76 17.94 -14.09
CA LEU A 132 -2.15 17.48 -14.06
C LEU A 132 -2.54 16.73 -15.33
N ALA A 133 -2.09 17.20 -16.50
CA ALA A 133 -2.35 16.51 -17.76
C ALA A 133 -1.77 15.08 -17.77
N TRP A 134 -0.59 14.88 -17.19
CA TRP A 134 0.06 13.57 -17.08
C TRP A 134 -0.72 12.58 -16.20
N LEU A 135 -1.39 13.06 -15.15
CA LEU A 135 -2.15 12.21 -14.22
C LEU A 135 -3.42 11.61 -14.82
N ARG A 136 -3.98 12.21 -15.87
CA ARG A 136 -5.25 11.77 -16.47
C ARG A 136 -5.15 10.33 -16.96
N GLU A 137 -4.05 9.97 -17.62
CA GLU A 137 -3.79 8.62 -18.14
C GLU A 137 -3.65 7.57 -17.02
N TRP A 138 -3.28 8.01 -15.82
CA TRP A 138 -3.08 7.14 -14.67
C TRP A 138 -4.30 7.08 -13.73
N ASN A 139 -5.42 7.71 -14.13
CA ASN A 139 -6.66 7.85 -13.37
C ASN A 139 -6.46 8.36 -11.94
N TYR A 140 -5.46 9.23 -11.74
CA TYR A 140 -5.23 9.86 -10.45
C TYR A 140 -6.26 10.94 -10.15
N ARG A 141 -6.43 11.22 -8.86
CA ARG A 141 -7.12 12.39 -8.33
C ARG A 141 -6.20 13.12 -7.38
N VAL A 142 -6.05 14.42 -7.59
CA VAL A 142 -5.30 15.31 -6.71
C VAL A 142 -6.27 15.81 -5.64
N ILE A 143 -5.92 15.59 -4.37
CA ILE A 143 -6.72 16.02 -3.23
C ILE A 143 -6.06 17.23 -2.60
N GLU A 144 -6.76 18.35 -2.64
CA GLU A 144 -6.44 19.54 -1.87
C GLU A 144 -7.36 19.64 -0.66
N GLY A 145 -7.35 20.79 -0.01
CA GLY A 145 -8.24 21.06 1.10
C GLY A 145 -7.97 22.44 1.66
N VAL A 146 -8.66 22.73 2.75
CA VAL A 146 -8.48 23.96 3.49
C VAL A 146 -7.28 23.78 4.44
N ASP A 147 -6.18 24.46 4.12
CA ASP A 147 -4.99 24.49 4.97
C ASP A 147 -5.35 25.07 6.36
N THR A 148 -5.00 24.30 7.40
CA THR A 148 -5.18 24.70 8.79
C THR A 148 -4.01 25.54 9.27
N VAL A 149 -2.87 25.50 8.57
CA VAL A 149 -1.61 26.17 8.92
C VAL A 149 -1.14 25.74 10.30
N ASP A 150 -1.26 24.44 10.60
CA ASP A 150 -0.80 23.82 11.83
C ASP A 150 0.73 23.64 11.84
N TRP A 151 1.33 23.46 10.66
CA TRP A 151 2.77 23.45 10.43
C TRP A 151 3.49 24.71 10.90
N SER A 152 2.80 25.84 11.09
CA SER A 152 3.42 27.04 11.66
C SER A 152 3.55 27.00 13.19
N GLY A 153 3.14 25.90 13.84
CA GLY A 153 3.16 25.72 15.29
C GLY A 153 2.28 26.70 16.10
N PRO A 154 1.06 27.06 15.67
CA PRO A 154 0.22 27.96 16.44
C PRO A 154 -0.21 27.30 17.77
N PRO A 155 -0.48 28.08 18.83
CA PRO A 155 -1.10 27.56 20.03
C PRO A 155 -2.45 26.89 19.74
N LYS A 156 -2.76 25.82 20.47
CA LYS A 156 -4.01 25.04 20.35
C LYS A 156 -5.27 25.90 20.17
N VAL A 157 -5.47 26.90 21.03
CA VAL A 157 -6.66 27.76 21.02
C VAL A 157 -6.80 28.50 19.68
N GLN A 158 -5.71 29.08 19.19
CA GLN A 158 -5.72 29.81 17.92
C GLN A 158 -6.01 28.89 16.74
N LEU A 159 -5.49 27.66 16.77
CA LEU A 159 -5.75 26.68 15.71
C LEU A 159 -7.22 26.24 15.72
N VAL A 160 -7.81 25.99 16.90
CA VAL A 160 -9.26 25.68 17.01
C VAL A 160 -10.11 26.85 16.51
N GLU A 161 -9.84 28.07 16.95
CA GLU A 161 -10.59 29.27 16.52
C GLU A 161 -10.52 29.49 15.00
N ARG A 162 -9.36 29.22 14.40
CA ARG A 162 -9.16 29.30 12.95
C ARG A 162 -9.94 28.24 12.19
N VAL A 163 -10.05 27.03 12.74
CA VAL A 163 -10.57 25.87 12.00
C VAL A 163 -12.05 25.59 12.28
N ALA A 164 -12.56 25.88 13.48
CA ALA A 164 -13.95 25.62 13.86
C ALA A 164 -14.99 26.26 12.89
N PRO A 165 -14.79 27.49 12.35
CA PRO A 165 -15.70 28.07 11.36
C PRO A 165 -15.73 27.32 10.02
N LYS A 166 -14.70 26.52 9.72
CA LYS A 166 -14.57 25.73 8.48
C LYS A 166 -15.29 24.37 8.57
N LEU A 167 -15.84 24.01 9.72
CA LEU A 167 -16.63 22.79 9.94
C LEU A 167 -18.01 22.91 9.27
N VAL A 168 -18.03 22.69 7.96
CA VAL A 168 -19.21 22.71 7.09
C VAL A 168 -19.21 21.51 6.15
N HIS A 169 -20.35 21.23 5.53
CA HIS A 169 -20.55 20.10 4.64
C HIS A 169 -19.52 20.07 3.50
N GLY A 170 -18.96 18.89 3.26
CA GLY A 170 -17.97 18.63 2.22
C GLY A 170 -16.58 19.20 2.48
N THR A 171 -16.31 19.89 3.59
CA THR A 171 -14.96 20.44 3.81
C THR A 171 -13.92 19.31 3.88
N ILE A 172 -12.78 19.51 3.22
CA ILE A 172 -11.57 18.71 3.40
C ILE A 172 -10.61 19.57 4.22
N LEU A 173 -10.29 19.15 5.44
CA LEU A 173 -9.33 19.84 6.30
C LEU A 173 -7.95 19.23 6.12
N MET A 174 -6.95 20.07 5.85
CA MET A 174 -5.56 19.67 5.71
C MET A 174 -4.77 20.03 6.96
N PHE A 175 -4.22 19.00 7.60
CA PHE A 175 -3.30 19.07 8.72
C PHE A 175 -2.00 18.33 8.37
N HIS A 176 -1.03 18.37 9.25
CA HIS A 176 0.16 17.54 9.19
C HIS A 176 0.14 16.52 10.34
N ALA A 177 0.67 15.33 10.09
CA ALA A 177 0.93 14.32 11.09
C ALA A 177 2.43 14.15 11.31
N ASN A 178 3.13 15.22 11.66
CA ASN A 178 4.58 15.22 11.91
C ASN A 178 4.93 16.03 13.18
N GLU A 179 6.22 16.05 13.54
CA GLU A 179 6.72 16.66 14.79
C GLU A 179 6.46 18.16 14.89
N ILE A 180 6.33 18.85 13.75
CA ILE A 180 6.10 20.29 13.69
C ILE A 180 4.67 20.59 14.17
N ALA A 181 3.74 19.70 13.87
CA ALA A 181 2.31 19.78 14.19
C ALA A 181 1.96 19.16 15.56
N LYS A 182 2.81 19.34 16.59
CA LYS A 182 2.66 18.66 17.90
C LYS A 182 1.33 18.89 18.63
N GLU A 183 0.67 20.02 18.38
CA GLU A 183 -0.63 20.38 19.01
C GLU A 183 -1.83 19.84 18.22
N THR A 184 -1.60 19.40 16.97
CA THR A 184 -2.66 18.94 16.06
C THR A 184 -3.49 17.79 16.64
N PRO A 185 -2.95 16.78 17.35
CA PRO A 185 -3.77 15.75 17.96
C PRO A 185 -4.84 16.30 18.92
N GLN A 186 -4.47 17.20 19.83
CA GLN A 186 -5.45 17.76 20.77
C GLN A 186 -6.44 18.70 20.08
N VAL A 187 -6.04 19.35 18.99
CA VAL A 187 -6.92 20.20 18.17
C VAL A 187 -7.92 19.35 17.39
N VAL A 188 -7.46 18.30 16.72
CA VAL A 188 -8.28 17.33 15.98
C VAL A 188 -9.34 16.74 16.89
N ARG A 189 -8.96 16.29 18.09
CA ARG A 189 -9.92 15.78 19.08
C ARG A 189 -11.05 16.78 19.35
N THR A 190 -10.71 18.05 19.59
CA THR A 190 -11.71 19.10 19.82
C THR A 190 -12.56 19.37 18.57
N LEU A 191 -11.95 19.42 17.39
CA LEU A 191 -12.66 19.70 16.14
C LEU A 191 -13.59 18.56 15.71
N VAL A 192 -13.22 17.30 15.94
CA VAL A 192 -14.09 16.15 15.68
C VAL A 192 -15.33 16.21 16.58
N GLN A 193 -15.17 16.50 17.88
CA GLN A 193 -16.30 16.69 18.80
C GLN A 193 -17.22 17.83 18.35
N LEU A 194 -16.65 18.96 17.89
CA LEU A 194 -17.42 20.07 17.35
C LEU A 194 -18.13 19.71 16.04
N ALA A 195 -17.51 18.91 15.17
CA ALA A 195 -18.10 18.42 13.93
C ALA A 195 -19.31 17.51 14.22
N GLN A 196 -19.15 16.57 15.15
CA GLN A 196 -20.25 15.70 15.61
C GLN A 196 -21.41 16.51 16.20
N ALA A 197 -21.12 17.52 17.04
CA ALA A 197 -22.15 18.40 17.60
C ALA A 197 -22.90 19.20 16.53
N LYS A 198 -22.29 19.42 15.35
CA LYS A 198 -22.91 20.03 14.17
C LYS A 198 -23.62 19.03 13.26
N GLY A 199 -23.63 17.74 13.60
CA GLY A 199 -24.21 16.68 12.77
C GLY A 199 -23.35 16.31 11.55
N LEU A 200 -22.06 16.63 11.56
CA LEU A 200 -21.12 16.27 10.50
C LEU A 200 -20.48 14.91 10.79
N ALA A 201 -20.57 13.98 9.84
CA ALA A 201 -19.83 12.73 9.86
C ALA A 201 -18.40 12.93 9.35
N ALA A 202 -17.40 12.58 10.16
CA ALA A 202 -16.00 12.63 9.79
C ALA A 202 -15.62 11.33 9.07
N VAL A 203 -15.35 11.43 7.76
CA VAL A 203 -15.19 10.28 6.86
C VAL A 203 -13.86 10.36 6.10
N PRO A 204 -13.29 9.23 5.65
CA PRO A 204 -12.17 9.21 4.72
C PRO A 204 -12.50 9.89 3.38
N ILE A 205 -11.46 10.25 2.62
CA ILE A 205 -11.60 10.89 1.31
C ILE A 205 -12.36 10.00 0.34
N SER A 206 -12.05 8.71 0.23
CA SER A 206 -12.80 7.80 -0.66
C SER A 206 -14.31 7.82 -0.42
N GLU A 207 -14.76 7.84 0.84
CA GLU A 207 -16.19 7.93 1.18
C GLU A 207 -16.77 9.30 0.82
N LEU A 208 -16.03 10.38 1.09
CA LEU A 208 -16.42 11.73 0.68
C LEU A 208 -16.54 11.86 -0.85
N LEU A 209 -15.65 11.22 -1.61
CA LEU A 209 -15.67 11.19 -3.08
C LEU A 209 -16.81 10.32 -3.62
N HIS A 210 -17.04 9.15 -3.03
CA HIS A 210 -18.15 8.28 -3.41
C HIS A 210 -19.50 8.99 -3.24
N ALA A 211 -19.64 9.80 -2.18
CA ALA A 211 -20.80 10.66 -1.94
C ALA A 211 -20.98 11.77 -3.00
N ASN A 212 -19.92 12.09 -3.76
CA ASN A 212 -19.96 12.96 -4.93
C ASN A 212 -20.21 12.22 -6.25
N GLY A 213 -20.34 10.89 -6.23
CA GLY A 213 -20.36 10.06 -7.43
C GLY A 213 -19.00 9.93 -8.12
N ILE A 214 -17.91 10.25 -7.43
CA ILE A 214 -16.54 10.13 -7.94
C ILE A 214 -15.95 8.80 -7.48
N SER A 215 -15.68 7.89 -8.42
CA SER A 215 -14.98 6.65 -8.14
C SER A 215 -13.48 6.88 -7.98
N THR A 216 -12.87 6.23 -6.99
CA THR A 216 -11.41 6.19 -6.81
C THR A 216 -10.82 5.00 -7.57
N GLY A 217 -9.76 5.24 -8.34
CA GLY A 217 -9.00 4.16 -8.97
C GLY A 217 -8.01 3.51 -7.99
N GLU A 218 -7.57 2.31 -8.31
CA GLU A 218 -6.49 1.59 -7.63
C GLU A 218 -5.43 1.14 -8.64
N ARG A 219 -4.19 1.01 -8.19
CA ARG A 219 -3.03 0.65 -9.01
C ARG A 219 -2.33 -0.54 -8.37
N SER A 220 -2.47 -1.70 -9.00
CA SER A 220 -1.80 -2.93 -8.58
C SER A 220 -0.61 -3.20 -9.49
N TRP A 221 0.56 -3.38 -8.90
CA TRP A 221 1.79 -3.71 -9.61
C TRP A 221 2.14 -5.18 -9.43
N GLN A 222 2.94 -5.70 -10.35
CA GLN A 222 3.60 -6.98 -10.20
C GLN A 222 5.00 -6.93 -10.79
N VAL A 223 5.92 -7.68 -10.19
CA VAL A 223 7.15 -8.05 -10.86
C VAL A 223 6.88 -9.26 -11.75
N ARG A 224 7.43 -9.29 -12.96
CA ARG A 224 7.53 -10.50 -13.77
C ARG A 224 8.93 -10.70 -14.31
N PHE A 225 9.33 -11.96 -14.49
CA PHE A 225 10.64 -12.32 -15.00
C PHE A 225 10.60 -13.61 -15.82
N LYS A 226 11.56 -13.75 -16.73
CA LYS A 226 11.70 -14.96 -17.56
C LYS A 226 12.26 -16.12 -16.74
N PRO A 227 11.76 -17.36 -16.93
CA PRO A 227 12.38 -18.54 -16.34
C PRO A 227 13.74 -18.77 -17.00
N THR A 228 14.81 -18.51 -16.26
CA THR A 228 16.19 -18.74 -16.70
C THR A 228 16.81 -19.81 -15.79
N LEU A 229 17.11 -20.97 -16.37
CA LEU A 229 17.70 -22.09 -15.63
C LEU A 229 19.18 -21.84 -15.36
N GLN A 230 19.61 -22.15 -14.15
CA GLN A 230 21.01 -22.10 -13.72
C GLN A 230 21.61 -23.52 -13.74
N ASP A 231 22.91 -23.63 -14.01
CA ASP A 231 23.59 -24.94 -14.20
C ASP A 231 23.60 -25.83 -12.93
N PHE A 232 23.49 -25.23 -11.74
CA PHE A 232 23.57 -25.93 -10.45
C PHE A 232 22.33 -25.66 -9.60
N PHE A 233 21.25 -26.42 -9.84
CA PHE A 233 20.05 -26.38 -9.01
C PHE A 233 19.67 -27.79 -8.54
N HIS A 234 19.50 -27.91 -7.22
CA HIS A 234 19.14 -29.15 -6.54
C HIS A 234 17.62 -29.24 -6.37
N LEU A 235 16.90 -29.56 -7.45
CA LEU A 235 15.43 -29.67 -7.45
C LEU A 235 14.94 -30.73 -6.46
N GLU A 236 15.70 -31.80 -6.25
CA GLU A 236 15.40 -32.90 -5.32
C GLU A 236 15.24 -32.47 -3.86
N GLN A 237 15.69 -31.27 -3.51
CA GLN A 237 15.54 -30.72 -2.17
C GLN A 237 14.19 -30.01 -1.96
N TRP A 238 13.43 -29.75 -3.02
CA TRP A 238 12.07 -29.18 -2.97
C TRP A 238 11.05 -30.30 -2.93
N ILE A 239 10.37 -30.44 -1.78
CA ILE A 239 9.38 -31.49 -1.55
C ILE A 239 7.99 -30.87 -1.70
N ARG A 240 7.15 -31.49 -2.51
CA ARG A 240 5.74 -31.11 -2.62
C ARG A 240 5.05 -31.41 -1.29
N VAL A 241 4.47 -30.38 -0.66
CA VAL A 241 3.71 -30.56 0.58
C VAL A 241 2.31 -31.01 0.21
N ALA A 242 2.06 -32.30 0.38
CA ALA A 242 0.74 -32.89 0.16
C ALA A 242 0.32 -33.80 1.32
N GLY A 243 1.27 -34.21 2.17
CA GLY A 243 1.01 -35.02 3.35
C GLY A 243 0.57 -34.20 4.56
N GLU A 244 -0.24 -34.81 5.42
CA GLU A 244 -0.69 -34.21 6.67
C GLU A 244 0.49 -33.85 7.59
N ASP A 245 1.50 -34.73 7.71
CA ASP A 245 2.69 -34.50 8.53
C ASP A 245 3.53 -33.32 8.03
N GLU A 246 3.65 -33.16 6.70
CA GLU A 246 4.41 -32.07 6.07
C GLU A 246 3.71 -30.72 6.29
N LEU A 247 2.38 -30.70 6.20
CA LEU A 247 1.56 -29.51 6.50
C LEU A 247 1.67 -29.10 7.97
N HIS A 248 1.60 -30.06 8.90
CA HIS A 248 1.77 -29.80 10.33
C HIS A 248 3.14 -29.24 10.64
N LYS A 249 4.19 -29.83 10.06
CA LYS A 249 5.56 -29.34 10.21
C LYS A 249 5.64 -27.90 9.72
N LEU A 250 5.25 -27.64 8.46
CA LEU A 250 5.28 -26.30 7.87
C LEU A 250 4.48 -25.26 8.67
N ALA A 251 3.35 -25.65 9.26
CA ALA A 251 2.54 -24.75 10.06
C ALA A 251 3.26 -24.31 11.36
N ALA A 252 3.93 -25.24 12.04
CA ALA A 252 4.65 -24.96 13.29
C ALA A 252 5.86 -24.06 13.00
N ASP A 253 6.61 -24.49 12.02
CA ASP A 253 7.71 -23.82 11.39
C ASP A 253 7.33 -22.36 11.05
N SER A 254 6.33 -22.12 10.19
CA SER A 254 5.91 -20.77 9.76
C SER A 254 5.71 -19.76 10.88
N LEU A 255 5.24 -20.24 12.04
CA LEU A 255 5.05 -19.41 13.23
C LEU A 255 6.36 -19.09 13.95
N GLU A 256 7.25 -20.07 14.12
CA GLU A 256 8.59 -19.86 14.68
C GLU A 256 9.35 -18.81 13.85
N TRP A 257 9.10 -18.82 12.56
CA TRP A 257 9.77 -18.01 11.57
C TRP A 257 9.29 -16.57 11.48
N GLY A 258 8.14 -16.28 12.11
CA GLY A 258 7.50 -14.98 12.02
C GLY A 258 7.02 -14.66 10.60
N ASN A 259 6.55 -15.66 9.84
CA ASN A 259 5.94 -15.43 8.53
C ASN A 259 4.80 -14.40 8.68
N PRO A 260 4.84 -13.26 7.97
CA PRO A 260 3.89 -12.16 8.16
C PRO A 260 2.45 -12.54 7.84
N ASN A 261 2.23 -13.62 7.09
CA ASN A 261 0.91 -14.15 6.77
C ASN A 261 0.36 -15.10 7.84
N THR A 262 1.16 -15.45 8.85
CA THR A 262 0.68 -16.32 9.93
C THR A 262 -0.25 -15.55 10.88
N PRO A 263 -1.39 -16.15 11.28
CA PRO A 263 -2.24 -15.60 12.32
C PRO A 263 -1.45 -15.47 13.63
N THR A 264 -1.78 -14.46 14.42
CA THR A 264 -1.20 -14.23 15.75
C THR A 264 -2.21 -14.58 16.86
N GLY A 265 -1.70 -14.80 18.08
CA GLY A 265 -2.53 -15.06 19.26
C GLY A 265 -2.99 -16.51 19.43
N ASN A 266 -3.95 -16.71 20.33
CA ASN A 266 -4.42 -18.05 20.69
C ASN A 266 -5.05 -18.76 19.48
N GLY A 267 -4.58 -19.96 19.17
CA GLY A 267 -5.05 -20.75 18.04
C GLY A 267 -4.34 -20.47 16.72
N ALA A 268 -3.30 -19.62 16.71
CA ALA A 268 -2.49 -19.30 15.54
C ALA A 268 -2.10 -20.52 14.70
N PHE A 269 -1.52 -21.55 15.33
CA PHE A 269 -1.13 -22.81 14.69
C PHE A 269 -2.30 -23.51 13.99
N ARG A 270 -3.42 -23.67 14.68
CA ARG A 270 -4.59 -24.37 14.14
C ARG A 270 -5.18 -23.60 12.95
N ASN A 271 -5.31 -22.29 13.08
CA ASN A 271 -5.84 -21.43 12.03
C ASN A 271 -4.91 -21.45 10.80
N TRP A 272 -3.59 -21.37 11.03
CA TRP A 272 -2.62 -21.43 9.95
C TRP A 272 -2.62 -22.78 9.24
N LEU A 273 -2.62 -23.88 10.00
CA LEU A 273 -2.70 -25.23 9.45
C LEU A 273 -3.95 -25.42 8.59
N GLN A 274 -5.09 -24.88 9.02
CA GLN A 274 -6.33 -24.91 8.24
C GLN A 274 -6.18 -24.15 6.92
N THR A 275 -5.58 -22.96 6.93
CA THR A 275 -5.27 -22.19 5.72
C THR A 275 -4.36 -22.96 4.77
N LEU A 276 -3.27 -23.56 5.29
CA LEU A 276 -2.35 -24.34 4.46
C LEU A 276 -3.02 -25.58 3.87
N ALA A 277 -3.85 -26.29 4.64
CA ALA A 277 -4.60 -27.44 4.16
C ALA A 277 -5.58 -27.07 3.05
N MET A 278 -6.26 -25.92 3.15
CA MET A 278 -7.12 -25.41 2.08
C MET A 278 -6.34 -25.10 0.80
N HIS A 279 -5.14 -24.50 0.91
CA HIS A 279 -4.29 -24.24 -0.26
C HIS A 279 -3.79 -25.54 -0.91
N ALA A 280 -3.37 -26.52 -0.10
CA ALA A 280 -2.87 -27.81 -0.59
C ALA A 280 -3.93 -28.64 -1.34
N GLN A 281 -5.22 -28.44 -1.04
CA GLN A 281 -6.35 -29.10 -1.71
C GLN A 281 -6.81 -28.39 -3.00
N SER A 282 -6.23 -27.25 -3.36
CA SER A 282 -6.57 -26.56 -4.60
C SER A 282 -5.98 -27.28 -5.82
N ASP A 283 -6.73 -27.24 -6.95
CA ASP A 283 -6.55 -27.88 -8.27
C ASP A 283 -5.12 -28.30 -8.70
N ASP A 284 -5.00 -29.21 -9.69
CA ASP A 284 -3.74 -29.74 -10.27
C ASP A 284 -2.76 -28.67 -10.81
N LYS A 285 -3.16 -27.39 -10.80
CA LYS A 285 -2.40 -26.21 -11.21
C LYS A 285 -1.74 -25.45 -10.06
N THR A 286 -2.04 -25.81 -8.82
CA THR A 286 -1.38 -25.24 -7.63
C THR A 286 -0.12 -26.04 -7.33
N ARG A 287 0.96 -25.30 -7.04
CA ARG A 287 2.23 -25.85 -6.57
C ARG A 287 2.45 -25.36 -5.17
N PHE A 288 2.63 -26.32 -4.27
CA PHE A 288 2.90 -26.06 -2.89
C PHE A 288 4.12 -26.88 -2.54
N VAL A 289 5.23 -26.20 -2.31
CA VAL A 289 6.52 -26.84 -2.06
C VAL A 289 7.15 -26.27 -0.80
N ALA A 290 7.81 -27.15 -0.06
CA ALA A 290 8.68 -26.80 1.03
C ALA A 290 10.05 -27.42 0.78
N ARG A 291 11.11 -26.65 1.03
CA ARG A 291 12.48 -27.15 1.03
C ARG A 291 13.03 -27.04 2.43
N SER A 292 13.86 -28.02 2.81
CA SER A 292 14.73 -27.95 3.97
C SER A 292 16.18 -28.11 3.52
N PHE A 293 17.06 -27.23 3.99
CA PHE A 293 18.50 -27.29 3.72
C PHE A 293 19.25 -27.59 5.01
N ALA A 294 20.09 -28.63 4.98
CA ALA A 294 21.07 -28.96 6.02
C ALA A 294 20.53 -28.85 7.47
N ASP A 295 19.27 -29.29 7.68
CA ASP A 295 18.53 -29.23 8.95
C ASP A 295 18.38 -27.84 9.58
N GLN A 296 18.72 -26.76 8.84
CA GLN A 296 18.82 -25.40 9.39
C GLN A 296 18.23 -24.30 8.53
N HIS A 297 17.93 -24.49 7.24
CA HIS A 297 17.21 -23.49 6.44
C HIS A 297 15.97 -24.12 5.81
N TRP A 298 15.01 -23.29 5.47
CA TRP A 298 13.79 -23.75 4.83
C TRP A 298 13.21 -22.61 3.99
N ALA A 299 12.44 -23.01 2.99
CA ALA A 299 11.68 -22.11 2.14
C ALA A 299 10.33 -22.75 1.86
N TYR A 300 9.31 -21.91 1.79
CA TYR A 300 7.95 -22.27 1.42
C TYR A 300 7.56 -21.45 0.20
N VAL A 301 6.93 -22.10 -0.78
CA VAL A 301 6.35 -21.41 -1.93
C VAL A 301 4.98 -21.99 -2.25
N HIS A 302 4.03 -21.10 -2.41
CA HIS A 302 2.72 -21.36 -2.98
C HIS A 302 2.59 -20.59 -4.29
N ALA A 303 2.40 -21.33 -5.37
CA ALA A 303 2.27 -20.79 -6.70
C ALA A 303 1.10 -21.43 -7.46
N SER A 304 0.64 -20.75 -8.51
CA SER A 304 -0.42 -21.23 -9.39
C SER A 304 -0.14 -20.84 -10.83
N VAL A 305 -0.55 -21.66 -11.79
CA VAL A 305 -0.43 -21.31 -13.22
C VAL A 305 -1.65 -20.51 -13.71
N ARG A 306 -1.40 -19.35 -14.32
CA ARG A 306 -2.41 -18.54 -15.03
C ARG A 306 -1.93 -18.26 -16.45
N GLY A 307 -2.59 -18.85 -17.45
CA GLY A 307 -2.17 -18.73 -18.85
C GLY A 307 -0.78 -19.36 -19.04
N ASP A 308 0.18 -18.57 -19.54
CA ASP A 308 1.58 -18.95 -19.69
C ASP A 308 2.48 -18.40 -18.55
N THR A 309 1.88 -18.06 -17.40
CA THR A 309 2.61 -17.46 -16.27
C THR A 309 2.48 -18.30 -15.00
N LEU A 310 3.62 -18.59 -14.36
CA LEU A 310 3.66 -19.11 -12.99
C LEU A 310 3.54 -17.94 -12.00
N VAL A 311 2.44 -17.86 -11.28
CA VAL A 311 2.16 -16.78 -10.33
C VAL A 311 2.54 -17.24 -8.92
N LEU A 312 3.56 -16.62 -8.34
CA LEU A 312 3.92 -16.77 -6.93
C LEU A 312 2.86 -16.05 -6.09
N LYS A 313 2.06 -16.82 -5.35
CA LYS A 313 0.95 -16.33 -4.52
C LYS A 313 1.40 -15.98 -3.11
N ASP A 314 2.32 -16.78 -2.58
CA ASP A 314 2.89 -16.60 -1.26
C ASP A 314 4.24 -17.33 -1.20
N PHE A 315 5.18 -16.81 -0.42
CA PHE A 315 6.44 -17.48 -0.13
C PHE A 315 7.05 -16.93 1.15
N ALA A 316 7.83 -17.77 1.83
CA ALA A 316 8.56 -17.40 3.03
C ALA A 316 9.89 -18.16 3.09
N THR A 317 10.89 -17.54 3.71
CA THR A 317 12.23 -18.12 3.88
C THR A 317 12.75 -17.89 5.30
N LYS A 318 13.62 -18.78 5.82
CA LYS A 318 14.15 -18.68 7.20
C LYS A 318 14.86 -17.42 7.53
N GLU A 319 15.70 -17.00 6.62
CA GLU A 319 16.37 -15.73 6.74
C GLU A 319 15.68 -14.83 5.76
N ALA A 320 14.84 -13.92 6.26
CA ALA A 320 14.30 -12.84 5.46
C ALA A 320 15.44 -11.95 4.88
N HIS A 321 16.69 -12.12 5.31
CA HIS A 321 17.80 -11.19 5.08
C HIS A 321 19.04 -11.76 4.36
N SER A 322 19.07 -13.02 3.94
CA SER A 322 20.16 -13.59 3.11
C SER A 322 19.59 -14.26 1.85
N ASP A 323 20.45 -14.81 1.00
CA ASP A 323 20.23 -15.33 -0.37
C ASP A 323 19.09 -16.37 -0.54
N ALA A 324 18.26 -16.61 0.47
CA ALA A 324 17.19 -17.60 0.44
C ALA A 324 16.06 -17.32 -0.59
N LEU A 325 15.81 -16.05 -0.92
CA LEU A 325 14.88 -15.69 -1.98
C LEU A 325 15.39 -16.16 -3.36
N VAL A 326 16.72 -16.24 -3.56
CA VAL A 326 17.30 -16.79 -4.80
C VAL A 326 16.83 -18.23 -5.01
N TYR A 327 16.81 -19.05 -3.96
CA TYR A 327 16.32 -20.43 -4.07
C TYR A 327 14.86 -20.50 -4.50
N VAL A 328 14.00 -19.60 -4.01
CA VAL A 328 12.59 -19.50 -4.43
C VAL A 328 12.51 -19.14 -5.91
N LEU A 329 13.33 -18.19 -6.38
CA LEU A 329 13.35 -17.77 -7.79
C LEU A 329 13.89 -18.88 -8.71
N GLU A 330 14.93 -19.60 -8.30
CA GLU A 330 15.46 -20.75 -9.03
C GLU A 330 14.44 -21.89 -9.11
N TRP A 331 13.76 -22.20 -7.99
CA TRP A 331 12.66 -23.17 -8.00
C TRP A 331 11.56 -22.74 -8.96
N ALA A 332 11.15 -21.47 -8.90
CA ALA A 332 10.12 -20.96 -9.78
C ALA A 332 10.54 -21.03 -11.26
N ALA A 333 11.83 -20.81 -11.56
CA ALA A 333 12.38 -20.96 -12.92
C ALA A 333 12.30 -22.41 -13.42
N HIS A 334 12.69 -23.38 -12.60
CA HIS A 334 12.56 -24.80 -12.93
C HIS A 334 11.11 -25.23 -13.12
N GLU A 335 10.24 -24.90 -12.16
CA GLU A 335 8.83 -25.25 -12.21
C GLU A 335 8.14 -24.60 -13.43
N ALA A 336 8.42 -23.32 -13.70
CA ALA A 336 7.89 -22.63 -14.87
C ALA A 336 8.36 -23.28 -16.17
N ALA A 337 9.62 -23.70 -16.27
CA ALA A 337 10.14 -24.38 -17.45
C ALA A 337 9.48 -25.75 -17.68
N GLU A 338 9.30 -26.55 -16.63
CA GLU A 338 8.60 -27.85 -16.70
C GLU A 338 7.13 -27.68 -17.13
N LEU A 339 6.48 -26.62 -16.66
CA LEU A 339 5.09 -26.30 -16.98
C LEU A 339 4.93 -25.54 -18.31
N GLY A 340 6.02 -25.24 -19.02
CA GLY A 340 5.99 -24.47 -20.27
C GLY A 340 5.53 -23.02 -20.11
N CYS A 341 5.64 -22.45 -18.91
CA CYS A 341 5.36 -21.05 -18.64
C CYS A 341 6.45 -20.15 -19.25
N LYS A 342 6.05 -19.02 -19.82
CA LYS A 342 6.96 -18.00 -20.38
C LYS A 342 7.36 -16.95 -19.37
N TRP A 343 6.62 -16.82 -18.28
CA TRP A 343 6.81 -15.81 -17.26
C TRP A 343 6.62 -16.41 -15.87
N ILE A 344 7.30 -15.80 -14.90
CA ILE A 344 7.00 -15.94 -13.48
C ILE A 344 6.60 -14.56 -12.98
N SER A 345 5.61 -14.46 -12.10
CA SER A 345 5.16 -13.18 -11.57
C SER A 345 4.87 -13.21 -10.07
N SER A 346 5.06 -12.08 -9.39
CA SER A 346 4.71 -11.89 -7.98
C SER A 346 4.19 -10.48 -7.73
N THR A 347 3.22 -10.33 -6.82
CA THR A 347 2.81 -9.04 -6.26
C THR A 347 3.50 -8.75 -4.92
N LEU A 348 4.29 -9.70 -4.42
CA LEU A 348 5.05 -9.67 -3.17
C LEU A 348 6.53 -9.40 -3.47
N ASP A 349 7.22 -8.69 -2.57
CA ASP A 349 8.65 -8.37 -2.64
C ASP A 349 9.12 -7.87 -4.03
N MET A 350 8.28 -7.12 -4.74
CA MET A 350 8.49 -6.79 -6.15
C MET A 350 9.84 -6.12 -6.41
N ARG A 351 10.17 -5.09 -5.62
CA ARG A 351 11.44 -4.35 -5.75
C ARG A 351 12.65 -5.23 -5.46
N ARG A 352 12.54 -6.12 -4.47
CA ARG A 352 13.62 -7.05 -4.09
C ARG A 352 13.82 -8.14 -5.14
N ILE A 353 12.73 -8.76 -5.61
CA ILE A 353 12.78 -9.76 -6.68
C ILE A 353 13.37 -9.15 -7.95
N HIS A 354 12.93 -7.95 -8.34
CA HIS A 354 13.46 -7.25 -9.52
C HIS A 354 14.99 -7.06 -9.41
N LYS A 355 15.46 -6.54 -8.27
CA LYS A 355 16.90 -6.34 -8.03
C LYS A 355 17.68 -7.66 -8.05
N LEU A 356 17.14 -8.73 -7.46
CA LEU A 356 17.78 -10.06 -7.50
C LEU A 356 17.83 -10.61 -8.93
N CYS A 357 16.76 -10.43 -9.71
CA CYS A 357 16.74 -10.82 -11.13
C CYS A 357 17.84 -10.09 -11.91
N GLU A 358 18.02 -8.79 -11.72
CA GLU A 358 19.10 -8.02 -12.35
C GLU A 358 20.49 -8.58 -11.97
N GLN A 359 20.69 -8.94 -10.70
CA GLN A 359 21.95 -9.53 -10.21
C GLN A 359 22.22 -10.93 -10.78
N LEU A 360 21.16 -11.72 -11.02
CA LEU A 360 21.23 -13.08 -11.58
C LEU A 360 21.25 -13.08 -13.12
N GLY A 361 21.10 -11.92 -13.77
CA GLY A 361 21.03 -11.81 -15.22
C GLY A 361 19.69 -12.27 -15.82
N PHE A 362 18.62 -12.29 -15.02
CA PHE A 362 17.28 -12.62 -15.48
C PHE A 362 16.63 -11.39 -16.14
N GLU A 363 15.95 -11.60 -17.27
CA GLU A 363 15.09 -10.56 -17.87
C GLU A 363 13.86 -10.37 -16.96
N ALA A 364 13.76 -9.20 -16.32
CA ALA A 364 12.72 -8.87 -15.36
C ALA A 364 12.20 -7.44 -15.52
N GLU A 365 10.96 -7.22 -15.13
CA GLU A 365 10.33 -5.91 -15.14
C GLU A 365 9.23 -5.79 -14.08
N ILE A 366 9.00 -4.58 -13.59
CA ILE A 366 7.86 -4.24 -12.74
C ILE A 366 6.82 -3.49 -13.57
N ILE A 367 5.67 -4.13 -13.75
CA ILE A 367 4.58 -3.68 -14.61
C ILE A 367 3.29 -3.48 -13.81
N LEU A 368 2.44 -2.58 -14.31
CA LEU A 368 1.08 -2.43 -13.79
C LEU A 368 0.27 -3.66 -14.22
N GLN A 369 -0.54 -4.21 -13.31
CA GLN A 369 -1.49 -5.25 -13.66
C GLN A 369 -2.62 -4.63 -14.50
N GLU A 370 -2.89 -5.23 -15.66
CA GLU A 370 -4.09 -4.90 -16.43
C GLU A 370 -5.31 -5.40 -15.63
N GLY A 371 -6.20 -4.46 -15.32
CA GLY A 371 -7.43 -4.68 -14.53
C GLY A 371 -8.50 -5.47 -15.28
#